data_AF-A0A947R2R5-F1
#
_entry.id   AF-A0A947R2R5-F1
#
_cell.length_a   1.000
_cell.length_b   1.000
_cell.length_c   1.000
_cell.angle_alpha   90.00
_cell.angle_beta   90.00
_cell.angle_gamma   90.00
#
_symmetry.space_group_name_H-M   'P 1'
#
loop_
_entity.id
_entity.type
_entity.pdbx_description
1 polymer ?
#
loop_
_entity_poly.entity_id
_entity_poly.type
_entity_poly.pdbx_seq_one_letter_code
_entity_poly.pdbx_strand_id
1 'polypeptide(L)'
;KRFLRYIKRLLKAGTMDNGNFIVSAEGVPQGSVCSPALANIFAHAVLDDWFEKVVKGHCKGKVSLFRYADDAVICCEHKYDADRIMDVIGKRMSRYKLKLNEEKTHMVRFDRSNRRESDTFDFLGFTFYMGLSKKGHAVTKIKSSGKKIRIKLKNVNEWCRKNRNKYRLRELWEKFCVKLRGHIQYYGISSNSQAVGNFKRKAICIFVKWLKRRSQRNTMTNEKFKKYMQIYPAPRVQVHHRLF
;
A
#
# COMPACT_ATOMS: atom_id res chain seq x y z
N LYS A 1 -0.10 -21.81 -31.04
CA LYS A 1 -1.29 -22.63 -30.67
C LYS A 1 -1.15 -23.42 -29.36
N ARG A 2 -0.03 -24.12 -29.07
CA ARG A 2 0.17 -24.89 -27.81
C ARG A 2 0.17 -24.03 -26.53
N PHE A 3 0.77 -22.84 -26.54
CA PHE A 3 0.86 -21.95 -25.36
C PHE A 3 -0.51 -21.45 -24.87
N LEU A 4 -1.36 -20.96 -25.77
CA LEU A 4 -2.74 -20.52 -25.43
C LEU A 4 -3.59 -21.65 -24.83
N ARG A 5 -3.34 -22.90 -25.23
CA ARG A 5 -4.00 -24.07 -24.63
C ARG A 5 -3.59 -24.26 -23.17
N TYR A 6 -2.33 -24.05 -22.82
CA TYR A 6 -1.87 -24.11 -21.43
C TYR A 6 -2.45 -22.97 -20.60
N ILE A 7 -2.49 -21.74 -21.14
CA ILE A 7 -3.17 -20.62 -20.47
C ILE A 7 -4.64 -20.95 -20.20
N LYS A 8 -5.37 -21.47 -21.19
CA LYS A 8 -6.77 -21.90 -21.00
C LYS A 8 -6.91 -22.98 -19.93
N ARG A 9 -5.99 -23.94 -19.84
CA ARG A 9 -5.99 -24.96 -18.79
C ARG A 9 -5.69 -24.38 -17.41
N LEU A 10 -4.76 -23.42 -17.31
CA LEU A 10 -4.43 -22.72 -16.08
C LEU A 10 -5.60 -21.86 -15.57
N LEU A 11 -6.32 -21.19 -16.47
CA LEU A 11 -7.51 -20.41 -16.14
C LEU A 11 -8.68 -21.29 -15.68
N LYS A 12 -8.79 -22.51 -16.21
CA LYS A 12 -9.83 -23.49 -15.85
C LYS A 12 -9.45 -24.39 -14.66
N ALA A 13 -8.21 -24.37 -14.21
CA ALA A 13 -7.79 -25.17 -13.08
C ALA A 13 -8.47 -24.63 -11.81
N GLY A 14 -9.31 -25.42 -11.16
CA GLY A 14 -9.99 -25.01 -9.93
C GLY A 14 -8.99 -24.69 -8.81
N THR A 15 -9.41 -23.86 -7.87
CA THR A 15 -8.68 -23.63 -6.61
C THR A 15 -9.24 -24.52 -5.53
N MET A 16 -8.35 -25.12 -4.72
CA MET A 16 -8.75 -25.81 -3.50
C MET A 16 -8.82 -24.77 -2.37
N ASP A 17 -10.02 -24.51 -1.85
CA ASP A 17 -10.24 -23.61 -0.71
C ASP A 17 -10.84 -24.42 0.45
N ASN A 18 -10.16 -24.43 1.59
CA ASN A 18 -10.55 -25.16 2.82
C ASN A 18 -11.02 -26.62 2.61
N GLY A 19 -10.37 -27.36 1.71
CA GLY A 19 -10.70 -28.77 1.41
C GLY A 19 -11.76 -28.97 0.34
N ASN A 20 -12.38 -27.91 -0.18
CA ASN A 20 -13.34 -27.95 -1.27
C ASN A 20 -12.69 -27.53 -2.59
N PHE A 21 -12.93 -28.31 -3.65
CA PHE A 21 -12.47 -27.98 -5.00
C PHE A 21 -13.46 -27.02 -5.66
N ILE A 22 -13.06 -25.77 -5.83
CA ILE A 22 -13.88 -24.73 -6.47
C ILE A 22 -13.36 -24.54 -7.89
N VAL A 23 -14.15 -24.95 -8.88
CA VAL A 23 -13.92 -24.59 -10.28
C VAL A 23 -14.58 -23.23 -10.52
N SER A 24 -13.78 -22.17 -10.62
CA SER A 24 -14.33 -20.86 -10.92
C SER A 24 -14.69 -20.77 -12.40
N ALA A 25 -15.95 -20.44 -12.70
CA ALA A 25 -16.38 -20.11 -14.06
C ALA A 25 -15.86 -18.74 -14.52
N GLU A 26 -15.51 -17.86 -13.57
CA GLU A 26 -15.06 -16.49 -13.81
C GLU A 26 -13.87 -16.12 -12.90
N GLY A 27 -12.92 -15.37 -13.43
CA GLY A 27 -11.71 -14.98 -12.68
C GLY A 27 -10.58 -16.02 -12.73
N VAL A 28 -9.37 -15.58 -12.37
CA VAL A 28 -8.19 -16.45 -12.34
C VAL A 28 -8.02 -17.00 -10.92
N PRO A 29 -7.71 -18.30 -10.76
CA PRO A 29 -7.30 -18.89 -9.49
C PRO A 29 -6.35 -18.00 -8.67
N GLN A 30 -6.81 -17.48 -7.53
CA GLN A 30 -5.94 -16.79 -6.57
C GLN A 30 -4.92 -17.80 -6.04
N GLY A 31 -3.67 -17.69 -6.49
CA GLY A 31 -2.59 -18.62 -6.14
C GLY A 31 -1.88 -19.25 -7.34
N SER A 32 -2.41 -19.12 -8.57
CA SER A 32 -1.61 -19.49 -9.74
C SER A 32 -0.52 -18.43 -10.00
N VAL A 33 0.72 -18.88 -10.23
CA VAL A 33 1.88 -18.01 -10.49
C VAL A 33 1.64 -17.08 -11.68
N CYS A 34 0.82 -17.51 -12.66
CA CYS A 34 0.50 -16.74 -13.85
C CYS A 34 -0.62 -15.71 -13.65
N SER A 35 -1.41 -15.80 -12.57
CA SER A 35 -2.56 -14.91 -12.34
C SER A 35 -2.21 -13.43 -12.34
N PRO A 36 -1.16 -12.97 -11.63
CA PRO A 36 -0.82 -11.54 -11.61
C PRO A 36 -0.39 -11.02 -12.99
N ALA A 37 0.26 -11.85 -13.80
CA ALA A 37 0.67 -11.48 -15.15
C ALA A 37 -0.54 -11.36 -16.08
N LEU A 38 -1.45 -12.33 -16.06
CA LEU A 38 -2.66 -12.31 -16.89
C LEU A 38 -3.58 -11.14 -16.52
N ALA A 39 -3.76 -10.86 -15.22
CA ALA A 39 -4.54 -9.72 -14.76
C ALA A 39 -3.94 -8.38 -15.26
N ASN A 40 -2.62 -8.24 -15.25
CA ASN A 40 -1.97 -7.02 -15.74
C ASN A 40 -2.04 -6.86 -17.26
N ILE A 41 -1.92 -7.95 -18.03
CA ILE A 41 -2.09 -7.92 -19.50
C ILE A 41 -3.53 -7.49 -19.84
N PHE A 42 -4.51 -8.06 -19.13
CA PHE A 42 -5.91 -7.69 -19.33
C PHE A 42 -6.17 -6.22 -18.95
N ALA A 43 -5.72 -5.78 -17.78
CA ALA A 43 -5.85 -4.39 -17.35
C ALA A 43 -5.16 -3.42 -18.33
N HIS A 44 -4.04 -3.82 -18.91
CA HIS A 44 -3.35 -3.04 -19.93
C HIS A 44 -4.22 -2.80 -21.17
N ALA A 45 -4.78 -3.85 -21.75
CA ALA A 45 -5.64 -3.74 -22.93
C ALA A 45 -6.94 -2.98 -22.65
N VAL A 46 -7.53 -3.17 -21.46
CA VAL A 46 -8.85 -2.61 -21.11
C VAL A 46 -8.73 -1.12 -20.77
N LEU A 47 -7.74 -0.76 -19.94
CA LEU A 47 -7.61 0.56 -19.34
C LEU A 47 -6.44 1.36 -19.93
N ASP A 48 -5.20 0.86 -19.88
CA ASP A 48 -4.03 1.65 -20.29
C ASP A 48 -4.09 2.03 -21.78
N ASP A 49 -4.34 1.04 -22.63
CA ASP A 49 -4.43 1.20 -24.08
C ASP A 49 -5.57 2.15 -24.50
N TRP A 50 -6.72 2.00 -23.83
CA TRP A 50 -7.88 2.86 -24.05
C TRP A 50 -7.61 4.28 -23.57
N PHE A 51 -6.94 4.44 -22.43
CA PHE A 51 -6.60 5.75 -21.89
C PHE A 51 -5.67 6.51 -22.85
N GLU A 52 -4.64 5.83 -23.35
CA GLU A 52 -3.65 6.45 -24.23
C GLU A 52 -4.24 6.81 -25.60
N LYS A 53 -4.96 5.88 -26.24
CA LYS A 53 -5.44 6.04 -27.62
C LYS A 53 -6.72 6.86 -27.73
N VAL A 54 -7.58 6.82 -26.71
CA VAL A 54 -8.91 7.44 -26.76
C VAL A 54 -9.00 8.60 -25.79
N VAL A 55 -8.78 8.37 -24.49
CA VAL A 55 -9.05 9.38 -23.45
C VAL A 55 -8.21 10.63 -23.69
N LYS A 56 -6.89 10.49 -23.87
CA LYS A 56 -5.99 11.62 -24.10
C LYS A 56 -6.40 12.49 -25.30
N GLY A 57 -6.85 11.88 -26.40
CA GLY A 57 -7.27 12.62 -27.60
C GLY A 57 -8.60 13.38 -27.45
N HIS A 58 -9.42 13.02 -26.46
CA HIS A 58 -10.73 13.64 -26.23
C HIS A 58 -10.73 14.65 -25.06
N CYS A 59 -9.62 14.76 -24.33
CA CYS A 59 -9.45 15.71 -23.23
C CYS A 59 -8.87 17.03 -23.73
N LYS A 60 -9.26 18.14 -23.09
CA LYS A 60 -8.72 19.47 -23.42
C LYS A 60 -7.41 19.75 -22.70
N GLY A 61 -7.33 19.38 -21.42
CA GLY A 61 -6.16 19.59 -20.57
C GLY A 61 -5.24 18.38 -20.51
N LYS A 62 -4.13 18.52 -19.77
CA LYS A 62 -3.23 17.40 -19.54
C LYS A 62 -3.87 16.34 -18.64
N VAL A 63 -3.85 15.09 -19.10
CA VAL A 63 -4.31 13.92 -18.32
C VAL A 63 -3.21 12.88 -18.19
N SER A 64 -3.17 12.18 -17.06
CA SER A 64 -2.16 11.15 -16.78
C SER A 64 -2.75 10.02 -15.95
N LEU A 65 -2.44 8.78 -16.31
CA LEU A 65 -2.87 7.56 -15.62
C LEU A 65 -1.68 6.95 -14.88
N PHE A 66 -1.86 6.68 -13.60
CA PHE A 66 -0.93 5.91 -12.76
C PHE A 66 -1.63 4.66 -12.26
N ARG A 67 -1.18 3.49 -12.68
CA ARG A 67 -1.79 2.20 -12.32
C ARG A 67 -0.80 1.31 -11.58
N TYR A 68 -1.29 0.62 -10.56
CA TYR A 68 -0.59 -0.45 -9.88
C TYR A 68 -1.55 -1.62 -9.66
N ALA A 69 -1.37 -2.69 -10.43
CA ALA A 69 -2.31 -3.81 -10.51
C ALA A 69 -3.74 -3.31 -10.80
N ASP A 70 -4.65 -3.45 -9.83
CA ASP A 70 -6.06 -3.05 -9.87
C ASP A 70 -6.32 -1.61 -9.38
N ASP A 71 -5.42 -1.05 -8.56
CA ASP A 71 -5.53 0.33 -8.08
C ASP A 71 -5.01 1.31 -9.16
N ALA A 72 -5.80 2.33 -9.49
CA ALA A 72 -5.44 3.35 -10.47
C ALA A 72 -5.78 4.77 -9.97
N VAL A 73 -4.95 5.74 -10.36
CA VAL A 73 -5.16 7.18 -10.15
C VAL A 73 -5.06 7.88 -11.51
N ILE A 74 -6.10 8.63 -11.85
CA ILE A 74 -6.12 9.46 -13.05
C ILE A 74 -6.03 10.92 -12.60
N CYS A 75 -4.97 11.61 -13.01
CA CYS A 75 -4.80 13.03 -12.78
C CYS A 75 -5.28 13.80 -14.00
N CYS A 76 -6.15 14.80 -13.78
CA CYS A 76 -6.65 15.69 -14.82
C CYS A 76 -6.35 17.13 -14.43
N GLU A 77 -5.97 17.95 -15.40
CA GLU A 77 -5.77 19.39 -15.21
C GLU A 77 -7.10 20.14 -15.03
N HIS A 78 -8.13 19.74 -15.79
CA HIS A 78 -9.44 20.37 -15.74
C HIS A 78 -10.50 19.43 -15.14
N LYS A 79 -11.38 20.00 -14.31
CA LYS A 79 -12.52 19.27 -13.73
C LYS A 79 -13.43 18.68 -14.81
N TYR A 80 -13.69 19.43 -15.88
CA TYR A 80 -14.49 18.99 -17.01
C TYR A 80 -14.01 17.67 -17.63
N ASP A 81 -12.69 17.51 -17.79
CA ASP A 81 -12.11 16.27 -18.30
C ASP A 81 -12.25 15.12 -17.29
N ALA A 82 -12.11 15.41 -15.99
CA ALA A 82 -12.30 14.43 -14.93
C ALA A 82 -13.75 13.90 -14.87
N ASP A 83 -14.74 14.79 -14.98
CA ASP A 83 -16.16 14.43 -14.99
C ASP A 83 -16.48 13.51 -16.19
N ARG A 84 -16.01 13.88 -17.39
CA ARG A 84 -16.18 13.05 -18.60
C ARG A 84 -15.52 11.68 -18.49
N ILE A 85 -14.32 11.61 -17.92
CA ILE A 85 -13.64 10.34 -17.71
C ILE A 85 -14.43 9.47 -16.73
N MET A 86 -14.97 10.05 -15.65
CA MET A 86 -15.77 9.34 -14.66
C MET A 86 -17.05 8.73 -15.28
N ASP A 87 -17.72 9.46 -16.17
CA ASP A 87 -18.93 8.99 -16.85
C ASP A 87 -18.68 7.84 -17.82
N VAL A 88 -17.49 7.81 -18.44
CA VAL A 88 -17.15 6.84 -19.49
C VAL A 88 -16.41 5.63 -18.91
N ILE A 89 -15.61 5.78 -17.86
CA ILE A 89 -14.78 4.70 -17.31
C ILE A 89 -15.64 3.54 -16.78
N GLY A 90 -16.77 3.83 -16.13
CA GLY A 90 -17.73 2.81 -15.70
C GLY A 90 -18.26 2.00 -16.90
N LYS A 91 -18.71 2.70 -17.96
CA LYS A 91 -19.19 2.07 -19.20
C LYS A 91 -18.10 1.24 -19.88
N ARG A 92 -16.85 1.73 -19.88
CA ARG A 92 -15.70 1.02 -20.43
C ARG A 92 -15.44 -0.28 -19.66
N MET A 93 -15.41 -0.24 -18.33
CA MET A 93 -15.19 -1.43 -17.50
C MET A 93 -16.32 -2.47 -17.68
N SER A 94 -17.58 -2.02 -17.71
CA SER A 94 -18.74 -2.90 -17.90
C SER A 94 -18.70 -3.66 -19.24
N ARG A 95 -18.17 -3.07 -20.32
CA ARG A 95 -17.98 -3.77 -21.61
C ARG A 95 -17.05 -4.99 -21.49
N TYR A 96 -16.14 -4.99 -20.52
CA TYR A 96 -15.23 -6.08 -20.24
C TYR A 96 -15.64 -6.91 -19.01
N LYS A 97 -16.92 -6.79 -18.60
CA LYS A 97 -17.48 -7.48 -17.42
C LYS A 97 -16.75 -7.17 -16.12
N LEU A 98 -16.12 -6.00 -16.02
CA LEU A 98 -15.50 -5.51 -14.80
C LEU A 98 -16.45 -4.52 -14.11
N LYS A 99 -16.63 -4.69 -12.79
CA LYS A 99 -17.39 -3.74 -11.97
C LYS A 99 -16.44 -2.80 -11.26
N LEU A 100 -16.70 -1.50 -11.39
CA LEU A 100 -15.98 -0.47 -10.69
C LEU A 100 -16.42 -0.43 -9.22
N ASN A 101 -15.47 -0.23 -8.30
CA ASN A 101 -15.79 -0.12 -6.89
C ASN A 101 -16.20 1.32 -6.57
N GLU A 102 -17.50 1.60 -6.61
CA GLU A 102 -18.08 2.94 -6.39
C GLU A 102 -17.72 3.54 -5.03
N GLU A 103 -17.55 2.71 -3.98
CA GLU A 103 -17.14 3.22 -2.66
C GLU A 103 -15.69 3.72 -2.65
N LYS A 104 -14.83 3.14 -3.49
CA LYS A 104 -13.42 3.52 -3.58
C LYS A 104 -13.19 4.61 -4.61
N THR A 105 -13.98 4.65 -5.67
CA THR A 105 -13.79 5.58 -6.78
C THR A 105 -14.48 6.89 -6.48
N HIS A 106 -13.68 7.90 -6.18
CA HIS A 106 -14.14 9.24 -5.87
C HIS A 106 -13.25 10.27 -6.55
N MET A 107 -13.83 11.42 -6.88
CA MET A 107 -13.09 12.57 -7.38
C MET A 107 -12.52 13.37 -6.20
N VAL A 108 -11.29 13.84 -6.35
CA VAL A 108 -10.56 14.56 -5.30
C VAL A 108 -10.03 15.84 -5.93
N ARG A 109 -10.29 16.99 -5.29
CA ARG A 109 -9.71 18.25 -5.77
C ARG A 109 -8.26 18.34 -5.28
N PHE A 110 -7.30 18.34 -6.20
CA PHE A 110 -5.88 18.35 -5.85
C PHE A 110 -5.15 19.48 -6.59
N ASP A 111 -5.10 20.66 -5.98
CA ASP A 111 -4.66 21.90 -6.62
C ASP A 111 -3.44 22.50 -5.92
N ARG A 112 -2.40 22.84 -6.68
CA ARG A 112 -1.20 23.48 -6.13
C ARG A 112 -1.45 24.93 -5.73
N SER A 113 -2.35 25.63 -6.41
CA SER A 113 -2.65 27.04 -6.20
C SER A 113 -3.46 27.26 -4.93
N ASN A 114 -4.47 26.42 -4.69
CA ASN A 114 -5.33 26.49 -3.53
C ASN A 114 -5.12 25.30 -2.56
N ARG A 115 -4.03 25.39 -1.78
CA ARG A 115 -3.65 24.35 -0.81
C ARG A 115 -4.71 24.11 0.28
N ARG A 116 -5.46 25.14 0.70
CA ARG A 116 -6.40 25.03 1.83
C ARG A 116 -7.66 24.25 1.45
N GLU A 117 -8.10 24.39 0.19
CA GLU A 117 -9.24 23.67 -0.37
C GLU A 117 -8.84 22.38 -1.10
N SER A 118 -7.55 22.02 -1.06
CA SER A 118 -7.09 20.77 -1.66
C SER A 118 -7.36 19.61 -0.73
N ASP A 119 -8.04 18.61 -1.27
CA ASP A 119 -8.31 17.35 -0.63
C ASP A 119 -7.05 16.47 -0.55
N THR A 120 -7.18 15.34 0.14
CA THR A 120 -6.15 14.31 0.24
C THR A 120 -6.67 13.00 -0.28
N PHE A 121 -5.82 12.20 -0.92
CA PHE A 121 -6.19 10.86 -1.39
C PHE A 121 -5.18 9.81 -0.94
N ASP A 122 -5.65 8.57 -0.80
CA ASP A 122 -4.83 7.43 -0.44
C ASP A 122 -4.48 6.61 -1.70
N PHE A 123 -3.19 6.31 -1.91
CA PHE A 123 -2.72 5.43 -2.98
C PHE A 123 -1.51 4.60 -2.50
N LEU A 124 -1.51 3.30 -2.76
CA LEU A 124 -0.44 2.35 -2.37
C LEU A 124 -0.05 2.37 -0.88
N GLY A 125 -1.01 2.70 -0.01
CA GLY A 125 -0.81 2.81 1.43
C GLY A 125 -0.17 4.12 1.89
N PHE A 126 -0.09 5.11 1.01
CA PHE A 126 0.30 6.48 1.31
C PHE A 126 -0.86 7.44 1.13
N THR A 127 -0.89 8.50 1.93
CA THR A 127 -1.79 9.64 1.77
C THR A 127 -1.02 10.76 1.08
N PHE A 128 -1.50 11.21 -0.07
CA PHE A 128 -1.01 12.35 -0.83
C PHE A 128 -1.75 13.61 -0.38
N TYR A 129 -1.01 14.68 -0.13
CA TYR A 129 -1.58 15.95 0.33
C TYR A 129 -0.74 17.13 -0.14
N MET A 130 -1.34 18.30 -0.26
CA MET A 130 -0.63 19.53 -0.58
C MET A 130 0.02 20.14 0.67
N GLY A 131 1.33 20.36 0.62
CA GLY A 131 2.12 20.94 1.70
C GLY A 131 3.09 22.01 1.21
N LEU A 132 3.84 22.62 2.13
CA LEU A 132 4.87 23.61 1.76
C LEU A 132 6.26 22.96 1.77
N SER A 133 7.08 23.26 0.78
CA SER A 133 8.50 22.93 0.78
C SER A 133 9.23 23.70 1.88
N LYS A 134 10.50 23.35 2.14
CA LYS A 134 11.34 24.12 3.06
C LYS A 134 11.53 25.58 2.62
N LYS A 135 11.40 25.84 1.30
CA LYS A 135 11.51 27.17 0.68
C LYS A 135 10.15 27.88 0.52
N GLY A 136 9.07 27.35 1.10
CA GLY A 136 7.74 27.98 1.07
C GLY A 136 6.88 27.67 -0.16
N HIS A 137 7.41 27.07 -1.22
CA HIS A 137 6.59 26.68 -2.38
C HIS A 137 5.62 25.54 -2.08
N ALA A 138 4.41 25.60 -2.66
CA ALA A 138 3.44 24.52 -2.59
C ALA A 138 3.93 23.29 -3.36
N VAL A 139 4.02 22.15 -2.67
CA VAL A 139 4.50 20.87 -3.19
C VAL A 139 3.61 19.73 -2.71
N THR A 140 3.51 18.69 -3.54
CA THR A 140 2.86 17.44 -3.14
C THR A 140 3.72 16.72 -2.12
N LYS A 141 3.16 16.44 -0.95
CA LYS A 141 3.81 15.64 0.09
C LYS A 141 3.10 14.31 0.27
N ILE A 142 3.86 13.36 0.77
CA ILE A 142 3.41 11.99 0.99
C ILE A 142 3.64 11.62 2.45
N LYS A 143 2.62 11.02 3.08
CA LYS A 143 2.72 10.40 4.40
C LYS A 143 2.15 8.99 4.39
N SER A 144 2.54 8.13 5.32
CA SER A 144 1.91 6.82 5.50
C SER A 144 0.41 6.97 5.81
N SER A 145 -0.44 6.17 5.16
CA SER A 145 -1.88 6.16 5.44
C SER A 145 -2.15 5.78 6.89
N GLY A 146 -2.95 6.58 7.58
CA GLY A 146 -3.27 6.38 9.00
C GLY A 146 -3.97 5.05 9.27
N LYS A 147 -4.84 4.61 8.35
CA LYS A 147 -5.53 3.31 8.40
C LYS A 147 -4.51 2.16 8.35
N LYS A 148 -3.56 2.23 7.40
CA LYS A 148 -2.50 1.21 7.25
C LYS A 148 -1.55 1.18 8.45
N ILE A 149 -1.16 2.34 9.00
CA ILE A 149 -0.36 2.41 10.23
C ILE A 149 -1.08 1.72 11.39
N ARG A 150 -2.37 2.02 11.60
CA ARG A 150 -3.17 1.45 12.70
C ARG A 150 -3.26 -0.07 12.59
N ILE A 151 -3.59 -0.58 11.40
CA ILE A 151 -3.62 -2.02 11.12
C ILE A 151 -2.24 -2.65 11.38
N LYS A 152 -1.17 -2.03 10.90
CA LYS A 152 0.18 -2.56 11.09
C LYS A 152 0.59 -2.61 12.56
N LEU A 153 0.28 -1.58 13.35
CA LEU A 153 0.53 -1.56 14.79
C LEU A 153 -0.29 -2.63 15.53
N LYS A 154 -1.55 -2.85 15.13
CA LYS A 154 -2.36 -3.97 15.63
C LYS A 154 -1.69 -5.32 15.34
N ASN A 155 -1.22 -5.53 14.11
CA ASN A 155 -0.52 -6.75 13.73
C ASN A 155 0.80 -6.94 14.49
N VAL A 156 1.55 -5.85 14.75
CA VAL A 156 2.75 -5.88 15.61
C VAL A 156 2.39 -6.29 17.03
N ASN A 157 1.31 -5.74 17.58
CA ASN A 157 0.83 -6.08 18.91
C ASN A 157 0.43 -7.57 19.02
N GLU A 158 -0.34 -8.08 18.05
CA GLU A 158 -0.73 -9.48 18.00
C GLU A 158 0.47 -10.42 17.80
N TRP A 159 1.40 -10.04 16.93
CA TRP A 159 2.62 -10.82 16.72
C TRP A 159 3.48 -10.88 17.98
N CYS A 160 3.69 -9.75 18.67
CA CYS A 160 4.41 -9.73 19.94
C CYS A 160 3.70 -10.59 21.00
N ARG A 161 2.37 -10.51 21.09
CA ARG A 161 1.56 -11.35 22.00
C ARG A 161 1.78 -12.83 21.72
N LYS A 162 1.71 -13.27 20.46
CA LYS A 162 1.83 -14.70 20.07
C LYS A 162 3.25 -15.26 20.24
N ASN A 163 4.29 -14.44 20.08
CA ASN A 163 5.68 -14.90 20.04
C ASN A 163 6.47 -14.65 21.34
N ARG A 164 5.89 -13.95 22.33
CA ARG A 164 6.59 -13.56 23.58
C ARG A 164 7.24 -14.72 24.34
N ASN A 165 6.65 -15.91 24.31
CA ASN A 165 7.13 -17.10 25.04
C ASN A 165 7.83 -18.12 24.13
N LYS A 166 7.82 -17.93 22.81
CA LYS A 166 8.32 -18.93 21.85
C LYS A 166 9.83 -18.86 21.61
N TYR A 167 10.45 -17.71 21.86
CA TYR A 167 11.85 -17.45 21.50
C TYR A 167 12.62 -16.84 22.66
N ARG A 168 13.95 -16.97 22.61
CA ARG A 168 14.85 -16.20 23.48
C ARG A 168 14.79 -14.71 23.12
N LEU A 169 15.18 -13.83 24.05
CA LEU A 169 15.07 -12.37 23.87
C LEU A 169 15.79 -11.88 22.61
N ARG A 170 17.00 -12.38 22.36
CA ARG A 170 17.82 -12.01 21.21
C ARG A 170 17.18 -12.37 19.87
N GLU A 171 16.79 -13.63 19.71
CA GLU A 171 16.11 -14.11 18.50
C GLU A 171 14.78 -13.39 18.25
N LEU A 172 14.01 -13.15 19.33
CA LEU A 172 12.75 -12.42 19.24
C LEU A 172 12.98 -10.97 18.78
N TRP A 173 14.03 -10.33 19.31
CA TRP A 173 14.44 -8.98 18.92
C TRP A 173 14.90 -8.91 17.47
N GLU A 174 15.74 -9.85 17.01
CA GLU A 174 16.21 -9.90 15.63
C GLU A 174 15.05 -10.07 14.64
N LYS A 175 14.12 -11.00 14.91
CA LYS A 175 12.90 -11.17 14.10
C LYS A 175 12.02 -9.90 14.10
N PHE A 176 11.92 -9.21 15.24
CA PHE A 176 11.22 -7.93 15.33
C PHE A 176 11.92 -6.85 14.49
N CYS A 177 13.25 -6.76 14.56
CA CYS A 177 14.05 -5.82 13.78
C CYS A 177 13.93 -6.05 12.28
N VAL A 178 13.87 -7.30 11.81
CA VAL A 178 13.62 -7.62 10.38
C VAL A 178 12.27 -7.07 9.92
N LYS A 179 11.21 -7.27 10.71
CA LYS A 179 9.87 -6.73 10.40
C LYS A 179 9.85 -5.20 10.40
N LEU A 180 10.57 -4.59 11.34
CA LEU A 180 10.69 -3.14 11.43
C LEU A 180 11.47 -2.56 10.25
N ARG A 181 12.55 -3.22 9.83
CA ARG A 181 13.37 -2.85 8.67
C ARG A 181 12.54 -2.85 7.40
N GLY A 182 11.73 -3.89 7.16
CA GLY A 182 10.83 -3.93 6.00
C GLY A 182 9.83 -2.76 5.97
N HIS A 183 9.32 -2.34 7.13
CA HIS A 183 8.45 -1.17 7.20
C HIS A 183 9.20 0.14 6.91
N ILE A 184 10.41 0.30 7.47
CA ILE A 184 11.25 1.49 7.22
C ILE A 184 11.64 1.57 5.74
N GLN A 185 11.98 0.44 5.11
CA GLN A 185 12.35 0.40 3.69
C GLN A 185 11.19 0.90 2.82
N TYR A 186 9.98 0.37 3.02
CA TYR A 186 8.82 0.73 2.20
C TYR A 186 8.36 2.18 2.45
N TYR A 187 8.28 2.61 3.71
CA TYR A 187 7.72 3.92 4.06
C TYR A 187 8.77 5.04 4.22
N GLY A 188 10.06 4.72 4.07
CA GLY A 188 11.20 5.63 4.20
C GLY A 188 11.30 6.61 3.03
N ILE A 189 10.34 7.52 2.93
CA ILE A 189 10.23 8.53 1.87
C ILE A 189 10.57 9.93 2.43
N SER A 190 11.12 10.84 1.61
CA SER A 190 11.60 12.17 2.01
C SER A 190 10.66 12.97 2.91
N SER A 191 9.35 12.94 2.67
CA SER A 191 8.34 13.70 3.43
C SER A 191 7.72 12.93 4.60
N ASN A 192 8.11 11.66 4.82
CA ASN A 192 7.44 10.73 5.73
C ASN A 192 8.32 10.27 6.92
N SER A 193 9.55 10.76 7.01
CA SER A 193 10.52 10.36 8.05
C SER A 193 9.96 10.46 9.47
N GLN A 194 9.22 11.53 9.78
CA GLN A 194 8.60 11.73 11.09
C GLN A 194 7.55 10.66 11.41
N ALA A 195 6.72 10.29 10.44
CA ALA A 195 5.69 9.26 10.65
C ALA A 195 6.32 7.88 10.85
N VAL A 196 7.39 7.56 10.10
CA VAL A 196 8.15 6.31 10.28
C VAL A 196 8.85 6.28 11.65
N GLY A 197 9.41 7.41 12.10
CA GLY A 197 9.95 7.55 13.45
C GLY A 197 8.92 7.31 14.54
N ASN A 198 7.74 7.91 14.39
CA ASN A 198 6.61 7.70 15.30
C ASN A 198 6.14 6.24 15.31
N PHE A 199 6.07 5.58 14.15
CA PHE A 199 5.75 4.16 14.04
C PHE A 199 6.79 3.31 14.76
N LYS A 200 8.09 3.52 14.49
CA LYS A 200 9.21 2.81 15.15
C LYS A 200 9.09 2.92 16.67
N ARG A 201 8.90 4.14 17.19
CA ARG A 201 8.77 4.37 18.63
C ARG A 201 7.59 3.59 19.22
N LYS A 202 6.40 3.68 18.60
CA LYS A 202 5.21 2.95 19.04
C LYS A 202 5.40 1.43 18.98
N ALA A 203 5.99 0.92 17.91
CA ALA A 203 6.28 -0.50 17.75
C ALA A 203 7.23 -1.02 18.83
N ILE A 204 8.28 -0.26 19.15
CA ILE A 204 9.21 -0.60 20.25
C ILE A 204 8.49 -0.57 21.60
N CYS A 205 7.65 0.43 21.86
CA CYS A 205 6.84 0.45 23.09
C CYS A 205 5.93 -0.77 23.21
N ILE A 206 5.30 -1.21 22.12
CA ILE A 206 4.49 -2.45 22.08
C ILE A 206 5.36 -3.68 22.36
N PHE A 207 6.56 -3.76 21.78
CA PHE A 207 7.48 -4.85 22.02
C PHE A 207 7.86 -4.95 23.51
N VAL A 208 8.29 -3.84 24.11
CA VAL A 208 8.63 -3.75 25.55
C VAL A 208 7.41 -4.08 26.42
N LYS A 209 6.22 -3.60 26.04
CA LYS A 209 4.95 -3.90 26.73
C LYS A 209 4.71 -5.41 26.87
N TRP A 210 5.04 -6.20 25.84
CA TRP A 210 4.86 -7.65 25.86
C TRP A 210 6.02 -8.40 26.50
N LEU A 211 7.25 -7.87 26.43
CA LEU A 211 8.38 -8.41 27.19
C LEU A 211 8.15 -8.33 28.70
N LYS A 212 7.64 -7.19 29.19
CA LYS A 212 7.28 -7.02 30.61
C LYS A 212 6.20 -7.99 31.09
N ARG A 213 5.36 -8.49 30.16
CA ARG A 213 4.29 -9.48 30.42
C ARG A 213 4.74 -10.93 30.18
N ARG A 214 6.02 -11.17 29.94
CA ARG A 214 6.58 -12.51 29.71
C ARG A 214 6.78 -13.28 31.01
N SER A 215 7.16 -12.60 32.09
CA SER A 215 7.37 -13.19 33.42
C SER A 215 6.48 -12.49 34.45
N GLN A 216 6.05 -13.22 35.47
CA GLN A 216 5.28 -12.66 36.59
C GLN A 216 6.07 -11.58 37.35
N ARG A 217 7.40 -11.69 37.39
CA ARG A 217 8.29 -10.62 37.87
C ARG A 217 8.67 -9.76 36.67
N ASN A 218 8.38 -8.46 36.73
CA ASN A 218 8.67 -7.46 35.70
C ASN A 218 10.19 -7.23 35.55
N THR A 219 10.89 -8.24 35.06
CA THR A 219 12.37 -8.36 35.03
C THR A 219 13.03 -7.39 34.05
N MET A 220 12.28 -6.88 33.07
CA MET A 220 12.74 -5.98 32.02
C MET A 220 12.25 -4.55 32.25
N THR A 221 13.02 -3.74 32.98
CA THR A 221 12.77 -2.31 33.13
C THR A 221 13.11 -1.55 31.84
N ASN A 222 12.58 -0.32 31.72
CA ASN A 222 12.88 0.54 30.57
C ASN A 222 14.39 0.82 30.46
N GLU A 223 15.10 0.91 31.59
CA GLU A 223 16.55 1.14 31.64
C GLU A 223 17.35 -0.06 31.15
N LYS A 224 17.02 -1.27 31.61
CA LYS A 224 17.63 -2.50 31.10
C LYS A 224 17.43 -2.64 29.59
N PHE A 225 16.24 -2.29 29.10
CA PHE A 225 15.96 -2.31 27.67
C PHE A 225 16.73 -1.21 26.89
N LYS A 226 16.92 -0.02 27.48
CA LYS A 226 17.79 1.01 26.90
C LYS A 226 19.24 0.52 26.75
N LYS A 227 19.81 -0.08 27.80
CA LYS A 227 21.15 -0.70 27.74
C LYS A 227 21.21 -1.80 26.68
N TYR A 228 20.18 -2.65 26.62
CA TYR A 228 20.07 -3.67 25.58
C TYR A 228 20.05 -3.08 24.16
N MET A 229 19.35 -1.97 23.95
CA MET A 229 19.32 -1.27 22.66
C MET A 229 20.64 -0.57 22.30
N GLN A 230 21.53 -0.29 23.26
CA GLN A 230 22.87 0.23 22.97
C GLN A 230 23.74 -0.87 22.34
N ILE A 231 23.61 -2.11 22.82
CA ILE A 231 24.33 -3.28 22.30
C ILE A 231 23.69 -3.77 20.99
N TYR A 232 22.36 -3.84 20.94
CA TYR A 232 21.60 -4.33 19.79
C TYR A 232 20.65 -3.24 19.24
N PRO A 233 21.17 -2.27 18.47
CA PRO A 233 20.40 -1.12 18.03
C PRO A 233 19.26 -1.50 17.08
N ALA A 234 18.09 -0.87 17.29
CA ALA A 234 16.99 -0.98 16.36
C ALA A 234 17.31 -0.30 15.02
N PRO A 235 16.82 -0.82 13.87
CA PRO A 235 17.01 -0.22 12.55
C PRO A 235 16.80 1.30 12.55
N ARG A 236 17.75 2.04 11.96
CA ARG A 236 17.67 3.51 11.85
C ARG A 236 16.58 3.89 10.85
N VAL A 237 15.88 4.98 11.14
CA VAL A 237 14.92 5.55 10.17
C VAL A 237 15.74 6.28 9.12
N GLN A 238 15.69 5.78 7.90
CA GLN A 238 16.40 6.37 6.76
C GLN A 238 15.40 6.67 5.65
N VAL A 239 15.72 7.70 4.86
CA VAL A 239 15.01 7.97 3.62
C VAL A 239 15.66 7.09 2.54
N HIS A 240 14.94 6.06 2.13
CA HIS A 240 15.35 5.15 1.06
C HIS A 240 14.88 5.63 -0.32
N HIS A 241 13.77 6.37 -0.37
CA HIS A 241 13.20 6.88 -1.61
C HIS A 241 13.12 8.40 -1.58
N ARG A 242 13.92 9.05 -2.43
CA ARG A 242 13.87 10.50 -2.62
C ARG A 242 12.89 10.83 -3.74
N LEU A 243 11.88 11.65 -3.43
CA LEU A 243 10.89 12.11 -4.41
C LEU A 243 11.12 13.56 -4.87
N PHE A 244 11.96 14.29 -4.13
CA PHE A 244 12.39 15.66 -4.37
C PHE A 244 13.84 15.78 -3.90
#